data_AF-A0AAW8ZGW2-F1
#
_entry.id   AF-A0AAW8ZGW2-F1
#
_cell.length_a   1.000
_cell.length_b   1.000
_cell.length_c   1.000
_cell.angle_alpha   90.00
_cell.angle_beta   90.00
_cell.angle_gamma   90.00
#
_symmetry.space_group_name_H-M   'P 1'
#
loop_
_entity.id
_entity.type
_entity.pdbx_description
1 polymer ?
#
loop_
_entity_poly.entity_id
_entity_poly.type
_entity_poly.pdbx_seq_one_letter_code
_entity_poly.pdbx_strand_id
1 'polypeptide(L)'
;MQRKVLALMIPALLMAGATHAAEIYNKDGNKLDLYGKVDGLHYFSDDTSKDGDQTYMRLGFKGETQINDMMTGFAQWEYNIQANNTEGSDNQSWTRLAFAGVKFGDYGSFDYGRNYGVLYDVEGWTDMLPEFGGDSYTNADNFMTGRANGVATYRNTDFFGLVQGLDFAVQYQGNNEGNNCDENFCSTNEGTNNGRDTRHENGDGYGISATYDFGMGFSAGAAYASSDRTNDQVNYTTAGGDTADAWTAGLKYDANNIYLAAMYSETRNMTPYGDNADAVANKTQNFEVTAQYQFDFGLRPAISYLQSKGKDLGNGQDDKDLVKYADVGATYYFNKNMSTYVDYKINLLDEDDSFYKNNGIGTDDIVALGLVYQF
;
A
#
# COMPACT_ATOMS: atom_id res chain seq x y z
N MET A 1 6.11 -33.65 29.01
CA MET A 1 5.76 -32.22 28.93
C MET A 1 4.98 -32.00 27.65
N GLN A 2 3.72 -31.58 27.75
CA GLN A 2 2.88 -31.26 26.60
C GLN A 2 3.48 -30.05 25.89
N ARG A 3 3.83 -30.19 24.61
CA ARG A 3 4.18 -29.07 23.73
C ARG A 3 2.90 -28.28 23.49
N LYS A 4 2.64 -27.25 24.30
CA LYS A 4 1.66 -26.23 23.96
C LYS A 4 2.27 -25.39 22.84
N VAL A 5 1.90 -25.71 21.60
CA VAL A 5 2.11 -24.83 20.46
C VAL A 5 1.16 -23.64 20.67
N LEU A 6 1.64 -22.59 21.34
CA LEU A 6 0.98 -21.29 21.29
C LEU A 6 1.41 -20.65 19.96
N ALA A 7 0.62 -20.88 18.91
CA ALA A 7 0.68 -20.03 17.73
C ALA A 7 0.00 -18.70 18.13
N LEU A 8 0.81 -17.69 18.44
CA LEU A 8 0.35 -16.32 18.67
C LEU A 8 -0.14 -15.76 17.33
N MET A 9 -1.46 -15.55 17.21
CA MET A 9 -2.06 -14.92 16.03
C MET A 9 -1.72 -13.42 16.04
N ILE A 10 -0.92 -12.98 15.08
CA ILE A 10 -0.85 -11.59 14.65
C ILE A 10 -2.23 -11.24 14.04
N PRO A 11 -2.80 -10.05 14.28
CA PRO A 11 -3.94 -9.57 13.50
C PRO A 11 -3.61 -9.69 12.00
N ALA A 12 -4.32 -10.57 11.30
CA ALA A 12 -4.02 -11.02 9.95
C ALA A 12 -4.17 -9.95 8.86
N LEU A 13 -4.57 -8.73 9.22
CA LEU A 13 -5.07 -7.70 8.31
C LEU A 13 -4.02 -7.10 7.35
N LEU A 14 -2.71 -7.28 7.57
CA LEU A 14 -1.66 -6.67 6.73
C LEU A 14 -0.63 -7.68 6.19
N MET A 15 -1.00 -8.96 6.10
CA MET A 15 -0.07 -10.07 5.80
C MET A 15 0.10 -10.39 4.30
N ALA A 16 -0.09 -9.43 3.39
CA ALA A 16 -0.02 -9.68 1.93
C ALA A 16 1.37 -10.15 1.40
N GLY A 17 2.42 -10.24 2.23
CA GLY A 17 3.74 -10.73 1.82
C GLY A 17 4.43 -11.72 2.77
N ALA A 18 3.78 -12.16 3.85
CA ALA A 18 4.47 -12.81 4.97
C ALA A 18 4.03 -14.26 5.26
N THR A 19 3.25 -14.90 4.39
CA THR A 19 2.84 -16.31 4.54
C THR A 19 4.00 -17.30 4.40
N HIS A 20 5.21 -16.83 4.07
CA HIS A 20 6.32 -17.70 3.67
C HIS A 20 7.57 -17.60 4.53
N ALA A 21 7.57 -16.79 5.59
CA ALA A 21 8.76 -16.52 6.39
C ALA A 21 9.41 -17.79 6.98
N ALA A 22 10.74 -17.84 6.95
CA ALA A 22 11.56 -18.86 7.57
C ALA A 22 11.85 -18.50 9.04
N GLU A 23 11.32 -19.29 9.97
CA GLU A 23 11.70 -19.21 11.39
C GLU A 23 13.17 -19.61 11.53
N ILE A 24 14.04 -18.64 11.82
CA ILE A 24 15.48 -18.84 11.99
C ILE A 24 15.91 -18.87 13.45
N TYR A 25 15.06 -18.37 14.35
CA TYR A 25 15.30 -18.39 15.79
C TYR A 25 13.99 -18.55 16.56
N ASN A 26 13.99 -19.47 17.52
CA ASN A 26 12.88 -19.64 18.46
C ASN A 26 13.42 -20.22 19.76
N LYS A 27 13.70 -19.33 20.72
CA LYS A 27 14.26 -19.72 22.02
C LYS A 27 13.89 -18.69 23.08
N ASP A 28 13.64 -19.17 24.30
CA ASP A 28 13.44 -18.35 25.50
C ASP A 28 12.33 -17.29 25.35
N GLY A 29 11.24 -17.64 24.64
CA GLY A 29 10.11 -16.74 24.40
C GLY A 29 10.35 -15.68 23.32
N ASN A 30 11.49 -15.74 22.62
CA ASN A 30 11.80 -14.88 21.49
C ASN A 30 11.78 -15.69 20.18
N LYS A 31 11.11 -15.14 19.18
CA LYS A 31 10.97 -15.69 17.84
C LYS A 31 11.46 -14.67 16.81
N LEU A 32 12.23 -15.12 15.82
CA LEU A 32 12.65 -14.32 14.68
C LEU A 32 12.41 -15.09 13.39
N ASP A 33 11.53 -14.51 12.57
CA ASP A 33 11.26 -14.95 11.22
C ASP A 33 12.00 -14.05 10.25
N LEU A 34 12.79 -14.64 9.34
CA LEU A 34 13.38 -13.93 8.21
C LEU A 34 12.53 -14.26 6.97
N TYR A 35 12.16 -13.25 6.20
CA TYR A 35 11.39 -13.44 4.99
C TYR A 35 11.97 -12.62 3.85
N GLY A 36 11.70 -13.05 2.62
CA GLY A 36 12.10 -12.30 1.46
C GLY A 36 11.60 -12.91 0.16
N LYS A 37 11.81 -12.17 -0.92
CA LYS A 37 11.60 -12.65 -2.28
C LYS A 37 12.63 -12.09 -3.24
N VAL A 38 12.89 -12.82 -4.30
CA VAL A 38 13.58 -12.36 -5.51
C VAL A 38 12.59 -12.52 -6.65
N ASP A 39 12.32 -11.42 -7.34
CA ASP A 39 11.36 -11.32 -8.42
C ASP A 39 12.13 -11.03 -9.71
N GLY A 40 12.36 -12.07 -10.52
CA GLY A 40 12.91 -11.91 -11.87
C GLY A 40 11.78 -11.46 -12.77
N LEU A 41 11.72 -10.16 -13.04
CA LEU A 41 10.57 -9.49 -13.64
C LEU A 41 10.98 -8.70 -14.88
N HIS A 42 10.17 -8.80 -15.94
CA HIS A 42 10.34 -8.03 -17.15
C HIS A 42 9.02 -7.43 -17.59
N TYR A 43 9.05 -6.16 -17.99
CA TYR A 43 7.91 -5.46 -18.58
C TYR A 43 8.12 -5.32 -20.08
N PHE A 44 7.03 -5.50 -20.83
CA PHE A 44 6.96 -5.23 -22.26
C PHE A 44 5.95 -4.11 -22.48
N SER A 45 6.40 -2.98 -23.00
CA SER A 45 5.55 -1.82 -23.26
C SER A 45 6.10 -0.95 -24.38
N ASP A 46 5.22 -0.23 -25.07
CA ASP A 46 5.66 0.83 -26.00
C ASP A 46 6.20 2.06 -25.24
N ASP A 47 5.83 2.21 -23.95
CA ASP A 47 6.44 3.19 -23.04
C ASP A 47 7.84 2.73 -22.62
N THR A 48 8.86 3.30 -23.28
CA THR A 48 10.28 3.04 -22.99
C THR A 48 10.73 3.37 -21.56
N SER A 49 9.94 4.11 -20.78
CA SER A 49 10.22 4.37 -19.36
C SER A 49 9.80 3.21 -18.45
N LYS A 50 8.94 2.31 -18.97
CA LYS A 50 8.44 1.11 -18.29
C LYS A 50 9.04 -0.18 -18.84
N ASP A 51 9.29 -0.22 -20.15
CA ASP A 51 9.83 -1.37 -20.86
C ASP A 51 11.18 -1.84 -20.32
N GLY A 52 11.37 -3.16 -20.29
CA GLY A 52 12.64 -3.79 -19.96
C GLY A 52 12.67 -4.52 -18.61
N ASP A 53 13.89 -4.69 -18.11
CA ASP A 53 14.13 -5.40 -16.85
C ASP A 53 13.58 -4.60 -15.65
N GLN A 54 12.83 -5.28 -14.79
CA GLN A 54 12.26 -4.76 -13.56
C GLN A 54 12.64 -5.66 -12.36
N THR A 55 13.67 -6.50 -12.50
CA THR A 55 14.11 -7.42 -11.46
C THR A 55 14.40 -6.70 -10.15
N TYR A 56 13.82 -7.20 -9.06
CA TYR A 56 14.03 -6.67 -7.71
C TYR A 56 14.01 -7.78 -6.66
N MET A 57 14.47 -7.45 -5.47
CA MET A 57 14.33 -8.31 -4.30
C MET A 57 13.84 -7.56 -3.08
N ARG A 58 13.18 -8.29 -2.18
CA ARG A 58 12.79 -7.80 -0.86
C ARG A 58 13.35 -8.71 0.22
N LEU A 59 13.79 -8.10 1.31
CA LEU A 59 14.26 -8.79 2.50
C LEU A 59 13.66 -8.12 3.73
N GLY A 60 13.27 -8.92 4.71
CA GLY A 60 12.72 -8.41 5.95
C GLY A 60 12.81 -9.41 7.09
N PHE A 61 12.52 -8.93 8.29
CA PHE A 61 12.34 -9.81 9.44
C PHE A 61 11.07 -9.43 10.22
N LYS A 62 10.53 -10.42 10.92
CA LYS A 62 9.50 -10.24 11.95
C LYS A 62 10.04 -10.84 13.25
N GLY A 63 10.20 -9.99 14.24
CA GLY A 63 10.65 -10.38 15.57
C GLY A 63 9.51 -10.29 16.56
N GLU A 64 9.37 -11.29 17.42
CA GLU A 64 8.42 -11.28 18.53
C GLU A 64 9.13 -11.72 19.81
N THR A 65 8.76 -11.11 20.93
CA THR A 65 9.22 -11.50 22.25
C THR A 65 8.06 -11.51 23.22
N GLN A 66 7.83 -12.66 23.85
CA GLN A 66 6.89 -12.77 24.95
C GLN A 66 7.46 -11.99 26.15
N ILE A 67 6.74 -10.96 26.60
CA ILE A 67 7.14 -10.14 27.76
C ILE A 67 6.57 -10.78 29.04
N ASN A 68 5.28 -11.12 29.00
CA ASN A 68 4.56 -11.85 30.04
C ASN A 68 3.33 -12.57 29.42
N ASP A 69 2.42 -13.07 30.25
CA ASP A 69 1.25 -13.83 29.78
C ASP A 69 0.24 -13.00 28.95
N MET A 70 0.25 -11.67 29.08
CA MET A 70 -0.69 -10.76 28.39
C MET A 70 -0.01 -9.83 27.40
N MET A 71 1.33 -9.77 27.38
CA MET A 71 2.08 -8.80 26.58
C MET A 71 3.12 -9.47 25.70
N THR A 72 3.05 -9.14 24.41
CA THR A 72 4.04 -9.53 23.40
C THR A 72 4.60 -8.28 22.74
N GLY A 73 5.90 -8.09 22.80
CA GLY A 73 6.60 -7.08 22.01
C GLY A 73 6.87 -7.62 20.61
N PHE A 74 6.75 -6.78 19.59
CA PHE A 74 7.02 -7.17 18.21
C PHE A 74 7.71 -6.05 17.42
N ALA A 75 8.42 -6.42 16.37
CA ALA A 75 8.99 -5.48 15.41
C ALA A 75 9.01 -6.11 14.01
N GLN A 76 8.86 -5.26 12.99
CA GLN A 76 8.97 -5.67 11.60
C GLN A 76 9.82 -4.68 10.82
N TRP A 77 10.66 -5.22 9.96
CA TRP A 77 11.40 -4.47 8.95
C TRP A 77 11.21 -5.13 7.59
N GLU A 78 11.07 -4.33 6.55
CA GLU A 78 11.00 -4.75 5.14
C GLU A 78 11.78 -3.77 4.28
N TYR A 79 12.64 -4.28 3.41
CA TYR A 79 13.56 -3.51 2.58
C TYR A 79 13.46 -3.95 1.12
N ASN A 80 13.46 -2.99 0.20
CA ASN A 80 13.42 -3.21 -1.24
C ASN A 80 14.78 -2.88 -1.84
N ILE A 81 15.26 -3.73 -2.75
CA ILE A 81 16.49 -3.53 -3.52
C ILE A 81 16.16 -3.82 -4.99
N GLN A 82 16.30 -2.80 -5.83
CA GLN A 82 16.23 -2.92 -7.28
C GLN A 82 17.51 -3.57 -7.81
N ALA A 83 17.37 -4.46 -8.79
CA ALA A 83 18.45 -5.24 -9.36
C ALA A 83 18.46 -5.18 -10.91
N ASN A 84 17.76 -4.22 -11.48
CA ASN A 84 17.60 -3.98 -12.91
C ASN A 84 18.46 -2.82 -13.45
N ASN A 85 19.44 -2.35 -12.66
CA ASN A 85 20.29 -1.22 -13.03
C ASN A 85 21.78 -1.54 -12.83
N THR A 86 22.66 -0.70 -13.36
CA THR A 86 24.11 -0.88 -13.23
C THR A 86 24.59 -0.67 -11.80
N GLU A 87 25.74 -1.26 -11.44
CA GLU A 87 26.33 -1.16 -10.09
C GLU A 87 26.69 0.28 -9.68
N GLY A 88 26.84 1.20 -10.63
CA GLY A 88 27.11 2.61 -10.38
C GLY A 88 25.88 3.48 -10.20
N SER A 89 24.67 2.89 -10.25
CA SER A 89 23.41 3.64 -10.18
C SER A 89 23.01 3.93 -8.74
N ASP A 90 22.59 5.17 -8.48
CA ASP A 90 22.15 5.61 -7.15
C ASP A 90 20.66 5.27 -6.88
N ASN A 91 20.25 5.36 -5.61
CA ASN A 91 18.85 5.25 -5.17
C ASN A 91 18.13 3.93 -5.52
N GLN A 92 18.86 2.82 -5.57
CA GLN A 92 18.31 1.50 -5.92
C GLN A 92 17.72 0.73 -4.73
N SER A 93 17.66 1.31 -3.53
CA SER A 93 17.14 0.60 -2.36
C SER A 93 16.49 1.52 -1.33
N TRP A 94 15.47 1.00 -0.64
CA TRP A 94 14.71 1.77 0.35
C TRP A 94 13.95 0.89 1.33
N THR A 95 13.69 1.43 2.52
CA THR A 95 12.87 0.79 3.54
C THR A 95 11.39 0.92 3.20
N ARG A 96 10.68 -0.21 3.13
CA ARG A 96 9.22 -0.25 2.96
C ARG A 96 8.52 -0.19 4.30
N LEU A 97 8.95 -1.00 5.26
CA LEU A 97 8.37 -1.05 6.61
C LEU A 97 9.49 -1.04 7.66
N ALA A 98 9.28 -0.35 8.77
CA ALA A 98 10.16 -0.34 9.92
C ALA A 98 9.40 0.18 11.14
N PHE A 99 8.83 -0.73 11.93
CA PHE A 99 8.04 -0.36 13.11
C PHE A 99 8.26 -1.37 14.24
N ALA A 100 7.96 -0.91 15.46
CA ALA A 100 7.94 -1.72 16.65
C ALA A 100 6.66 -1.44 17.44
N GLY A 101 6.19 -2.44 18.18
CA GLY A 101 4.93 -2.36 18.91
C GLY A 101 4.79 -3.36 20.04
N VAL A 102 3.68 -3.25 20.74
CA VAL A 102 3.29 -4.13 21.83
C VAL A 102 1.84 -4.54 21.66
N LYS A 103 1.57 -5.84 21.76
CA LYS A 103 0.24 -6.43 21.79
C LYS A 103 -0.14 -6.75 23.25
N PHE A 104 -1.34 -6.38 23.65
CA PHE A 104 -1.88 -6.52 25.01
C PHE A 104 -3.03 -7.55 25.04
N GLY A 105 -2.76 -8.80 24.67
CA GLY A 105 -3.78 -9.84 24.57
C GLY A 105 -4.94 -9.40 23.66
N ASP A 106 -6.16 -9.43 24.21
CA ASP A 106 -7.40 -9.04 23.51
C ASP A 106 -7.69 -7.53 23.59
N TYR A 107 -6.91 -6.77 24.36
CA TYR A 107 -7.04 -5.31 24.44
C TYR A 107 -6.43 -4.59 23.24
N GLY A 108 -5.88 -5.32 22.27
CA GLY A 108 -5.35 -4.78 21.02
C GLY A 108 -3.83 -4.65 21.00
N SER A 109 -3.33 -3.93 20.01
CA SER A 109 -1.91 -3.65 19.80
C SER A 109 -1.67 -2.19 19.49
N PHE A 110 -0.51 -1.70 19.88
CA PHE A 110 0.00 -0.39 19.50
C PHE A 110 1.36 -0.53 18.84
N ASP A 111 1.57 0.14 17.71
CA ASP A 111 2.85 0.21 17.02
C ASP A 111 3.18 1.63 16.54
N TYR A 112 4.47 1.91 16.39
CA TYR A 112 4.97 3.16 15.86
C TYR A 112 6.15 2.95 14.90
N GLY A 113 6.16 3.70 13.80
CA GLY A 113 7.28 3.73 12.85
C GLY A 113 6.83 4.02 11.43
N ARG A 114 7.53 3.41 10.46
CA ARG A 114 7.08 3.36 9.06
C ARG A 114 6.19 2.14 8.87
N ASN A 115 4.89 2.37 8.73
CA ASN A 115 3.88 1.31 8.58
C ASN A 115 2.86 1.71 7.50
N TYR A 116 1.89 0.84 7.21
CA TYR A 116 0.75 1.18 6.37
C TYR A 116 -0.20 2.15 7.08
N GLY A 117 -0.73 3.09 6.32
CA GLY A 117 -1.83 3.96 6.70
C GLY A 117 -3.15 3.18 6.79
N VAL A 118 -4.07 3.63 7.64
CA VAL A 118 -5.33 2.91 7.90
C VAL A 118 -6.29 2.85 6.70
N LEU A 119 -6.15 3.71 5.69
CA LEU A 119 -6.94 3.58 4.44
C LEU A 119 -6.61 2.26 3.73
N TYR A 120 -5.37 1.78 3.88
CA TYR A 120 -4.91 0.54 3.27
C TYR A 120 -5.54 -0.72 3.88
N ASP A 121 -6.20 -0.61 5.04
CA ASP A 121 -6.96 -1.73 5.63
C ASP A 121 -8.14 -2.16 4.75
N VAL A 122 -8.62 -1.27 3.88
CA VAL A 122 -9.66 -1.54 2.87
C VAL A 122 -9.03 -1.74 1.49
N GLU A 123 -8.06 -0.89 1.09
CA GLU A 123 -7.38 -1.01 -0.19
C GLU A 123 -6.71 -2.37 -0.41
N GLY A 124 -6.11 -2.92 0.65
CA GLY A 124 -5.43 -4.22 0.59
C GLY A 124 -6.34 -5.38 0.16
N TRP A 125 -7.66 -5.17 0.01
CA TRP A 125 -8.57 -6.15 -0.55
C TRP A 125 -8.56 -6.15 -2.09
N THR A 126 -8.30 -5.02 -2.75
CA THR A 126 -8.22 -4.95 -4.22
C THR A 126 -6.79 -4.98 -4.74
N ASP A 127 -5.79 -4.63 -3.92
CA ASP A 127 -4.35 -4.77 -4.19
C ASP A 127 -3.88 -6.24 -4.10
N MET A 128 -4.43 -7.08 -4.97
CA MET A 128 -4.22 -8.54 -5.01
C MET A 128 -3.95 -9.06 -6.43
N LEU A 129 -3.60 -8.17 -7.36
CA LEU A 129 -3.26 -8.52 -8.74
C LEU A 129 -1.89 -9.25 -8.79
N PRO A 130 -1.56 -9.94 -9.89
CA PRO A 130 -0.26 -10.59 -10.04
C PRO A 130 0.93 -9.64 -9.91
N GLU A 131 0.87 -8.45 -10.52
CA GLU A 131 1.94 -7.45 -10.49
C GLU A 131 1.46 -6.00 -10.36
N PHE A 132 0.40 -5.61 -11.08
CA PHE A 132 -0.14 -4.25 -11.02
C PHE A 132 -1.09 -4.06 -9.81
N GLY A 133 -1.98 -3.07 -9.85
CA GLY A 133 -2.99 -2.85 -8.83
C GLY A 133 -2.57 -1.96 -7.66
N GLY A 134 -3.54 -1.60 -6.81
CA GLY A 134 -3.32 -0.74 -5.65
C GLY A 134 -2.76 0.64 -6.01
N ASP A 135 -3.09 1.14 -7.21
CA ASP A 135 -2.52 2.37 -7.79
C ASP A 135 -3.59 3.40 -8.19
N SER A 136 -4.86 3.21 -7.83
CA SER A 136 -5.91 4.19 -8.16
C SER A 136 -5.78 5.50 -7.37
N TYR A 137 -5.61 5.42 -6.05
CA TYR A 137 -5.28 6.58 -5.20
C TYR A 137 -4.16 6.32 -4.21
N THR A 138 -3.89 5.04 -3.94
CA THR A 138 -2.90 4.58 -2.99
C THR A 138 -1.50 4.86 -3.50
N ASN A 139 -0.74 5.64 -2.74
CA ASN A 139 0.66 5.94 -3.04
C ASN A 139 1.49 5.79 -1.77
N ALA A 140 2.76 5.40 -1.93
CA ALA A 140 3.70 5.45 -0.82
C ALA A 140 3.98 6.91 -0.47
N ASP A 141 4.10 7.20 0.83
CA ASP A 141 4.41 8.52 1.35
C ASP A 141 3.40 9.58 0.84
N ASN A 142 2.12 9.20 0.78
CA ASN A 142 1.02 10.09 0.44
C ASN A 142 -0.04 10.04 1.54
N PHE A 143 0.17 10.85 2.59
CA PHE A 143 -0.63 10.84 3.82
C PHE A 143 -0.76 9.40 4.36
N MET A 144 -1.99 8.95 4.66
CA MET A 144 -2.29 7.60 5.17
C MET A 144 -2.90 6.66 4.10
N THR A 145 -2.68 6.92 2.81
CA THR A 145 -3.23 6.09 1.71
C THR A 145 -2.52 4.74 1.57
N GLY A 146 -1.18 4.75 1.62
CA GLY A 146 -0.33 3.57 1.55
C GLY A 146 0.66 3.50 2.71
N ARG A 147 1.94 3.18 2.42
CA ARG A 147 3.00 3.19 3.45
C ARG A 147 3.35 4.64 3.81
N ALA A 148 3.50 4.93 5.11
CA ALA A 148 3.72 6.27 5.62
C ALA A 148 4.79 6.30 6.71
N ASN A 149 5.48 7.45 6.88
CA ASN A 149 6.42 7.66 7.98
C ASN A 149 5.72 8.17 9.24
N GLY A 150 6.18 7.72 10.41
CA GLY A 150 5.81 8.33 11.69
C GLY A 150 4.36 8.11 12.08
N VAL A 151 3.80 6.94 11.74
CA VAL A 151 2.43 6.57 12.12
C VAL A 151 2.43 5.85 13.45
N ALA A 152 1.59 6.31 14.38
CA ALA A 152 1.25 5.67 15.63
C ALA A 152 -0.11 4.98 15.47
N THR A 153 -0.13 3.66 15.46
CA THR A 153 -1.33 2.88 15.12
C THR A 153 -1.77 2.05 16.30
N TYR A 154 -3.00 2.24 16.75
CA TYR A 154 -3.69 1.32 17.64
C TYR A 154 -4.65 0.45 16.83
N ARG A 155 -4.59 -0.86 17.02
CA ARG A 155 -5.48 -1.84 16.38
C ARG A 155 -6.10 -2.73 17.43
N ASN A 156 -7.34 -3.12 17.21
CA ASN A 156 -8.01 -4.08 18.07
C ASN A 156 -8.83 -5.05 17.21
N THR A 157 -8.73 -6.33 17.57
CA THR A 157 -9.44 -7.43 16.91
C THR A 157 -10.62 -7.84 17.79
N ASP A 158 -11.74 -8.20 17.16
CA ASP A 158 -12.99 -8.62 17.83
C ASP A 158 -13.61 -7.58 18.78
N PHE A 159 -13.34 -6.29 18.57
CA PHE A 159 -13.84 -5.15 19.35
C PHE A 159 -13.79 -5.40 20.87
N PHE A 160 -12.60 -5.65 21.39
CA PHE A 160 -12.32 -5.99 22.79
C PHE A 160 -12.97 -7.30 23.27
N GLY A 161 -13.22 -8.21 22.33
CA GLY A 161 -13.98 -9.45 22.54
C GLY A 161 -15.49 -9.25 22.65
N LEU A 162 -16.02 -8.05 22.37
CA LEU A 162 -17.46 -7.76 22.45
C LEU A 162 -18.19 -8.15 21.17
N VAL A 163 -17.53 -8.02 20.01
CA VAL A 163 -18.12 -8.30 18.70
C VAL A 163 -17.11 -9.08 17.88
N GLN A 164 -17.28 -10.40 17.85
CA GLN A 164 -16.44 -11.27 17.03
C GLN A 164 -16.53 -10.89 15.55
N GLY A 165 -15.38 -10.82 14.89
CA GLY A 165 -15.21 -10.44 13.49
C GLY A 165 -15.15 -8.94 13.26
N LEU A 166 -15.37 -8.09 14.27
CA LEU A 166 -15.25 -6.62 14.15
C LEU A 166 -13.86 -6.16 14.59
N ASP A 167 -13.05 -5.77 13.60
CA ASP A 167 -11.73 -5.21 13.82
C ASP A 167 -11.77 -3.70 13.58
N PHE A 168 -11.02 -2.94 14.38
CA PHE A 168 -10.89 -1.49 14.16
C PHE A 168 -9.47 -1.00 14.42
N ALA A 169 -9.14 0.13 13.80
CA ALA A 169 -7.91 0.86 14.04
C ALA A 169 -8.15 2.35 14.26
N VAL A 170 -7.27 2.96 15.04
CA VAL A 170 -7.11 4.41 15.16
C VAL A 170 -5.63 4.71 14.95
N GLN A 171 -5.34 5.69 14.10
CA GLN A 171 -3.99 6.05 13.72
C GLN A 171 -3.79 7.55 13.83
N TYR A 172 -2.59 7.95 14.24
CA TYR A 172 -2.10 9.32 14.16
C TYR A 172 -0.82 9.33 13.32
N GLN A 173 -0.68 10.31 12.44
CA GLN A 173 0.52 10.58 11.67
C GLN A 173 1.04 11.96 12.06
N GLY A 174 2.31 12.03 12.50
CA GLY A 174 2.96 13.31 12.74
C GLY A 174 3.33 14.03 11.45
N ASN A 175 3.44 15.36 11.51
CA ASN A 175 3.93 16.20 10.41
C ASN A 175 5.27 15.67 9.85
N ASN A 176 5.37 15.62 8.52
CA ASN A 176 6.60 15.38 7.76
C ASN A 176 6.69 16.41 6.62
N GLU A 177 7.51 17.43 6.81
CA GLU A 177 7.68 18.54 5.85
C GLU A 177 9.16 18.86 5.61
N GLY A 178 9.50 19.24 4.38
CA GLY A 178 10.82 19.76 4.03
C GLY A 178 11.02 21.18 4.54
N ASN A 179 12.27 21.57 4.73
CA ASN A 179 12.65 22.96 4.93
C ASN A 179 13.87 23.21 4.05
N ASN A 180 13.57 23.51 2.79
CA ASN A 180 14.55 23.74 1.75
C ASN A 180 14.50 25.20 1.31
N CYS A 181 15.64 25.86 1.37
CA CYS A 181 15.87 27.15 0.73
C CYS A 181 17.00 26.98 -0.28
N ASP A 182 16.70 27.24 -1.55
CA ASP A 182 17.68 27.40 -2.62
C ASP A 182 17.64 28.83 -3.20
N GLU A 183 18.41 29.06 -4.27
CA GLU A 183 18.53 30.38 -4.90
C GLU A 183 17.25 30.89 -5.57
N ASN A 184 16.28 30.01 -5.84
CA ASN A 184 15.03 30.30 -6.55
C ASN A 184 13.77 30.10 -5.70
N PHE A 185 13.85 29.31 -4.63
CA PHE A 185 12.72 28.93 -3.79
C PHE A 185 13.13 28.82 -2.32
N CYS A 186 12.30 29.36 -1.44
CA CYS A 186 12.39 29.09 -0.01
C CYS A 186 11.06 28.49 0.46
N SER A 187 11.16 27.32 1.06
CA SER A 187 10.06 26.65 1.75
C SER A 187 9.43 27.58 2.79
N THR A 188 8.11 27.50 2.90
CA THR A 188 7.29 28.20 3.90
C THR A 188 6.94 27.31 5.09
N ASN A 189 7.47 26.09 5.11
CA ASN A 189 7.33 25.12 6.18
C ASN A 189 8.31 25.41 7.34
N GLU A 190 8.01 24.92 8.53
CA GLU A 190 8.91 24.99 9.70
C GLU A 190 10.04 23.96 9.58
N GLY A 191 9.74 22.82 8.97
CA GLY A 191 10.69 21.76 8.66
C GLY A 191 10.68 20.61 9.66
N THR A 192 10.88 19.42 9.12
CA THR A 192 11.20 18.22 9.87
C THR A 192 12.57 17.68 9.44
N ASN A 193 13.19 16.84 10.28
CA ASN A 193 14.53 16.31 10.00
C ASN A 193 14.57 15.24 8.88
N ASN A 194 13.43 15.00 8.24
CA ASN A 194 13.18 14.00 7.21
C ASN A 194 12.45 14.63 6.01
N GLY A 195 12.92 15.80 5.56
CA GLY A 195 12.37 16.53 4.40
C GLY A 195 12.31 15.71 3.11
N ARG A 196 11.41 16.10 2.21
CA ARG A 196 10.98 15.33 1.03
C ARG A 196 10.34 16.24 -0.03
N ASP A 197 9.96 15.67 -1.16
CA ASP A 197 9.16 16.36 -2.20
C ASP A 197 7.79 16.78 -1.67
N THR A 198 7.29 17.94 -2.10
CA THR A 198 6.06 18.57 -1.61
C THR A 198 4.83 17.66 -1.71
N ARG A 199 4.71 16.81 -2.74
CA ARG A 199 3.57 15.88 -2.87
C ARG A 199 3.62 14.73 -1.86
N HIS A 200 4.79 14.50 -1.28
CA HIS A 200 5.04 13.45 -0.28
C HIS A 200 5.11 13.97 1.15
N GLU A 201 4.94 15.28 1.34
CA GLU A 201 4.76 15.88 2.65
C GLU A 201 3.38 15.60 3.23
N ASN A 202 3.24 15.77 4.54
CA ASN A 202 1.95 15.73 5.23
C ASN A 202 2.04 16.57 6.50
N GLY A 203 0.99 17.29 6.87
CA GLY A 203 0.85 17.84 8.22
C GLY A 203 0.48 16.76 9.24
N ASP A 204 0.15 17.18 10.46
CA ASP A 204 -0.42 16.27 11.46
C ASP A 204 -1.78 15.73 10.99
N GLY A 205 -2.05 14.46 11.27
CA GLY A 205 -3.29 13.83 10.83
C GLY A 205 -3.72 12.64 11.64
N TYR A 206 -4.98 12.27 11.49
CA TYR A 206 -5.57 11.10 12.12
C TYR A 206 -6.37 10.28 11.12
N GLY A 207 -6.47 8.99 11.39
CA GLY A 207 -7.28 8.07 10.62
C GLY A 207 -7.94 7.01 11.48
N ILE A 208 -9.03 6.46 10.97
CA ILE A 208 -9.77 5.37 11.56
C ILE A 208 -10.12 4.34 10.49
N SER A 209 -10.17 3.07 10.87
CA SER A 209 -10.70 2.00 10.02
C SER A 209 -11.53 1.04 10.85
N ALA A 210 -12.49 0.39 10.20
CA ALA A 210 -13.23 -0.73 10.76
C ALA A 210 -13.51 -1.75 9.66
N THR A 211 -13.36 -3.04 9.97
CA THR A 211 -13.68 -4.15 9.08
C THR A 211 -14.50 -5.19 9.85
N TYR A 212 -15.45 -5.82 9.16
CA TYR A 212 -16.31 -6.83 9.73
C TYR A 212 -16.35 -8.07 8.85
N ASP A 213 -15.97 -9.23 9.41
CA ASP A 213 -16.16 -10.55 8.79
C ASP A 213 -17.51 -11.15 9.21
N PHE A 214 -18.36 -11.45 8.23
CA PHE A 214 -19.69 -12.03 8.44
C PHE A 214 -19.67 -13.55 8.62
N GLY A 215 -18.51 -14.21 8.52
CA GLY A 215 -18.32 -15.65 8.76
C GLY A 215 -18.73 -16.58 7.61
N MET A 216 -19.11 -16.03 6.45
CA MET A 216 -19.54 -16.78 5.25
C MET A 216 -18.65 -16.48 4.03
N GLY A 217 -17.41 -16.06 4.27
CA GLY A 217 -16.48 -15.56 3.26
C GLY A 217 -16.68 -14.09 2.90
N PHE A 218 -17.79 -13.47 3.33
CA PHE A 218 -18.03 -12.04 3.11
C PHE A 218 -17.39 -11.19 4.19
N SER A 219 -16.78 -10.07 3.80
CA SER A 219 -16.36 -9.01 4.71
C SER A 219 -16.71 -7.63 4.15
N ALA A 220 -16.98 -6.67 5.04
CA ALA A 220 -17.19 -5.26 4.70
C ALA A 220 -16.28 -4.38 5.52
N GLY A 221 -15.79 -3.29 4.94
CA GLY A 221 -14.81 -2.43 5.60
C GLY A 221 -14.97 -0.97 5.16
N ALA A 222 -14.60 -0.06 6.04
CA ALA A 222 -14.51 1.35 5.75
C ALA A 222 -13.36 1.99 6.52
N ALA A 223 -12.75 3.01 5.93
CA ALA A 223 -11.74 3.83 6.57
C ALA A 223 -11.91 5.30 6.20
N TYR A 224 -11.47 6.17 7.10
CA TYR A 224 -11.43 7.61 6.93
C TYR A 224 -10.11 8.14 7.47
N ALA A 225 -9.52 9.11 6.78
CA ALA A 225 -8.35 9.82 7.26
C ALA A 225 -8.44 11.31 6.89
N SER A 226 -7.92 12.15 7.78
CA SER A 226 -7.85 13.60 7.61
C SER A 226 -6.53 14.09 8.18
N SER A 227 -5.81 14.88 7.39
CA SER A 227 -4.54 15.48 7.77
C SER A 227 -4.52 16.94 7.36
N ASP A 228 -3.82 17.76 8.13
CA ASP A 228 -3.43 19.09 7.67
C ASP A 228 -2.47 18.95 6.47
N ARG A 229 -2.53 19.90 5.54
CA ARG A 229 -1.57 20.05 4.45
C ARG A 229 -0.49 21.04 4.86
N THR A 230 0.73 20.82 4.40
CA THR A 230 1.84 21.73 4.71
C THR A 230 1.64 23.08 4.01
N ASN A 231 2.32 24.13 4.48
CA ASN A 231 2.22 25.44 3.85
C ASN A 231 2.66 25.37 2.38
N ASP A 232 3.70 24.61 2.08
CA ASP A 232 4.17 24.44 0.71
C ASP A 232 3.15 23.71 -0.17
N GLN A 233 2.47 22.69 0.37
CA GLN A 233 1.37 22.03 -0.35
C GLN A 233 0.23 23.00 -0.67
N VAL A 234 -0.19 23.81 0.30
CA VAL A 234 -1.29 24.77 0.12
C VAL A 234 -0.92 25.86 -0.89
N ASN A 235 0.33 26.32 -0.88
CA ASN A 235 0.77 27.48 -1.68
C ASN A 235 1.27 27.11 -3.09
N TYR A 236 1.81 25.91 -3.28
CA TYR A 236 2.57 25.57 -4.47
C TYR A 236 2.11 24.31 -5.20
N THR A 237 0.98 23.70 -4.82
CA THR A 237 0.37 22.61 -5.59
C THR A 237 -0.89 23.06 -6.32
N THR A 238 -1.35 22.25 -7.29
CA THR A 238 -2.57 22.53 -8.05
C THR A 238 -3.87 22.31 -7.25
N ALA A 239 -3.79 21.64 -6.10
CA ALA A 239 -4.89 21.50 -5.15
C ALA A 239 -4.87 22.60 -4.08
N GLY A 240 -6.01 23.22 -3.84
CA GLY A 240 -6.21 24.15 -2.72
C GLY A 240 -6.59 23.44 -1.43
N GLY A 241 -6.98 24.23 -0.41
CA GLY A 241 -7.49 23.73 0.86
C GLY A 241 -6.40 23.31 1.84
N ASP A 242 -6.68 23.53 3.12
CA ASP A 242 -5.72 23.36 4.22
C ASP A 242 -5.68 21.92 4.76
N THR A 243 -6.62 21.06 4.32
CA THR A 243 -6.71 19.66 4.73
C THR A 243 -6.71 18.73 3.52
N ALA A 244 -6.16 17.54 3.73
CA ALA A 244 -6.25 16.40 2.85
C ALA A 244 -7.16 15.35 3.51
N ASP A 245 -8.29 15.05 2.88
CA ASP A 245 -9.30 14.14 3.40
C ASP A 245 -9.47 12.94 2.46
N ALA A 246 -9.64 11.75 3.02
CA ALA A 246 -9.98 10.57 2.26
C ALA A 246 -10.94 9.66 3.03
N TRP A 247 -11.84 9.03 2.30
CA TRP A 247 -12.64 7.93 2.80
C TRP A 247 -12.65 6.80 1.78
N THR A 248 -12.68 5.57 2.26
CA THR A 248 -12.78 4.36 1.44
C THR A 248 -13.76 3.39 2.07
N ALA A 249 -14.50 2.66 1.24
CA ALA A 249 -15.34 1.55 1.66
C ALA A 249 -15.18 0.39 0.68
N GLY A 250 -15.16 -0.83 1.20
CA GLY A 250 -14.94 -2.03 0.42
C GLY A 250 -15.80 -3.20 0.86
N LEU A 251 -15.95 -4.14 -0.06
CA LEU A 251 -16.55 -5.45 0.17
C LEU A 251 -15.63 -6.50 -0.43
N LYS A 252 -15.47 -7.63 0.28
CA LYS A 252 -14.81 -8.81 -0.28
C LYS A 252 -15.62 -10.08 -0.03
N TYR A 253 -15.43 -11.03 -0.93
CA TYR A 253 -15.83 -12.42 -0.80
C TYR A 253 -14.59 -13.29 -1.01
N ASP A 254 -14.17 -14.01 0.03
CA ASP A 254 -13.00 -14.88 0.03
C ASP A 254 -13.39 -16.25 0.60
N ALA A 255 -13.95 -17.10 -0.25
CA ALA A 255 -14.35 -18.45 0.09
C ALA A 255 -14.51 -19.32 -1.16
N ASN A 256 -14.45 -20.64 -0.98
CA ASN A 256 -14.69 -21.62 -2.05
C ASN A 256 -13.81 -21.41 -3.28
N ASN A 257 -12.51 -21.14 -3.06
CA ASN A 257 -11.52 -20.85 -4.08
C ASN A 257 -11.79 -19.58 -4.92
N ILE A 258 -12.79 -18.77 -4.55
CA ILE A 258 -13.12 -17.52 -5.23
C ILE A 258 -12.67 -16.37 -4.34
N TYR A 259 -11.95 -15.42 -4.94
CA TYR A 259 -11.62 -14.14 -4.34
C TYR A 259 -12.26 -13.03 -5.18
N LEU A 260 -13.25 -12.33 -4.63
CA LEU A 260 -13.84 -11.14 -5.24
C LEU A 260 -13.66 -9.98 -4.26
N ALA A 261 -13.16 -8.85 -4.72
CA ALA A 261 -13.12 -7.65 -3.90
C ALA A 261 -13.46 -6.43 -4.76
N ALA A 262 -14.14 -5.47 -4.16
CA ALA A 262 -14.36 -4.17 -4.76
C ALA A 262 -14.24 -3.08 -3.69
N MET A 263 -13.69 -1.94 -4.07
CA MET A 263 -13.63 -0.78 -3.21
C MET A 263 -14.04 0.48 -3.99
N TYR A 264 -14.53 1.47 -3.24
CA TYR A 264 -14.76 2.82 -3.72
C TYR A 264 -14.17 3.80 -2.71
N SER A 265 -13.45 4.80 -3.20
CA SER A 265 -12.89 5.85 -2.36
C SER A 265 -13.09 7.23 -2.98
N GLU A 266 -13.14 8.26 -2.13
CA GLU A 266 -12.93 9.63 -2.57
C GLU A 266 -11.81 10.25 -1.77
N THR A 267 -10.96 11.01 -2.45
CA THR A 267 -9.94 11.84 -1.81
C THR A 267 -10.17 13.31 -2.13
N ARG A 268 -9.68 14.19 -1.26
CA ARG A 268 -9.67 15.64 -1.44
C ARG A 268 -8.28 16.17 -1.14
N ASN A 269 -7.74 16.94 -2.08
CA ASN A 269 -6.44 17.63 -1.97
C ASN A 269 -5.27 16.69 -1.59
N MET A 270 -5.33 15.43 -2.03
CA MET A 270 -4.47 14.36 -1.52
C MET A 270 -3.80 13.55 -2.64
N THR A 271 -4.51 13.19 -3.70
CA THR A 271 -3.97 12.27 -4.71
C THR A 271 -3.06 13.01 -5.68
N PRO A 272 -1.75 12.71 -5.73
CA PRO A 272 -0.85 13.26 -6.73
C PRO A 272 -1.17 12.65 -8.10
N TYR A 273 -0.83 13.36 -9.18
CA TYR A 273 -0.94 12.81 -10.53
C TYR A 273 0.19 13.28 -11.44
N GLY A 274 0.58 12.44 -12.39
CA GLY A 274 1.64 12.76 -13.35
C GLY A 274 3.01 13.01 -12.72
N ASP A 275 3.91 13.51 -13.55
CA ASP A 275 5.33 13.74 -13.20
C ASP A 275 5.58 15.14 -12.63
N ASN A 276 4.62 16.05 -12.80
CA ASN A 276 4.73 17.42 -12.32
C ASN A 276 4.74 17.45 -10.77
N ALA A 277 5.80 18.02 -10.19
CA ALA A 277 6.02 18.04 -8.75
C ALA A 277 4.96 18.83 -7.94
N ASP A 278 4.11 19.61 -8.62
CA ASP A 278 3.02 20.40 -8.03
C ASP A 278 1.63 19.80 -8.28
N ALA A 279 1.51 18.75 -9.10
CA ALA A 279 0.21 18.22 -9.53
C ALA A 279 -0.46 17.36 -8.45
N VAL A 280 -1.52 17.89 -7.84
CA VAL A 280 -2.37 17.24 -6.84
C VAL A 280 -3.84 17.48 -7.19
N ALA A 281 -4.66 16.44 -7.18
CA ALA A 281 -6.07 16.56 -7.51
C ALA A 281 -6.87 17.17 -6.34
N ASN A 282 -7.70 18.19 -6.60
CA ASN A 282 -8.62 18.76 -5.60
C ASN A 282 -9.63 17.72 -5.12
N LYS A 283 -10.11 16.86 -6.02
CA LYS A 283 -10.91 15.69 -5.66
C LYS A 283 -10.61 14.52 -6.59
N THR A 284 -10.66 13.30 -6.05
CA THR A 284 -10.73 12.08 -6.87
C THR A 284 -11.93 11.22 -6.48
N GLN A 285 -12.39 10.41 -7.43
CA GLN A 285 -13.32 9.31 -7.21
C GLN A 285 -12.68 8.05 -7.76
N ASN A 286 -12.42 7.09 -6.88
CA ASN A 286 -11.62 5.92 -7.21
C ASN A 286 -12.46 4.67 -7.06
N PHE A 287 -12.29 3.74 -7.99
CA PHE A 287 -13.00 2.47 -8.01
C PHE A 287 -12.05 1.37 -8.48
N GLU A 288 -12.06 0.26 -7.75
CA GLU A 288 -11.27 -0.93 -8.05
C GLU A 288 -12.16 -2.13 -7.83
N VAL A 289 -12.03 -3.12 -8.70
CA VAL A 289 -12.66 -4.43 -8.55
C VAL A 289 -11.72 -5.49 -9.07
N THR A 290 -11.57 -6.58 -8.34
CA THR A 290 -10.79 -7.75 -8.75
C THR A 290 -11.60 -9.02 -8.55
N ALA A 291 -11.48 -9.94 -9.50
CA ALA A 291 -12.11 -11.24 -9.48
C ALA A 291 -11.10 -12.33 -9.82
N GLN A 292 -10.94 -13.30 -8.93
CA GLN A 292 -9.90 -14.32 -9.03
C GLN A 292 -10.44 -15.69 -8.64
N TYR A 293 -9.86 -16.73 -9.20
CA TYR A 293 -10.21 -18.12 -8.88
C TYR A 293 -8.96 -18.95 -8.65
N GLN A 294 -8.86 -19.65 -7.53
CA GLN A 294 -7.75 -20.53 -7.20
C GLN A 294 -8.04 -21.97 -7.65
N PHE A 295 -7.38 -22.43 -8.71
CA PHE A 295 -7.42 -23.85 -9.06
C PHE A 295 -6.55 -24.68 -8.11
N ASP A 296 -6.99 -25.91 -7.82
CA ASP A 296 -6.30 -26.84 -6.94
C ASP A 296 -4.89 -27.22 -7.43
N PHE A 297 -4.64 -27.14 -8.74
CA PHE A 297 -3.34 -27.44 -9.34
C PHE A 297 -2.36 -26.26 -9.30
N GLY A 298 -2.73 -25.13 -8.66
CA GLY A 298 -1.84 -24.00 -8.39
C GLY A 298 -2.02 -22.77 -9.29
N LEU A 299 -2.83 -22.85 -10.36
CA LEU A 299 -3.13 -21.68 -11.20
C LEU A 299 -4.18 -20.77 -10.54
N ARG A 300 -3.95 -19.46 -10.59
CA ARG A 300 -4.86 -18.43 -10.11
C ARG A 300 -5.01 -17.32 -11.15
N PRO A 301 -5.95 -17.42 -12.11
CA PRO A 301 -6.30 -16.30 -12.96
C PRO A 301 -6.96 -15.17 -12.18
N ALA A 302 -6.75 -13.94 -12.64
CA ALA A 302 -7.35 -12.71 -12.14
C ALA A 302 -7.84 -11.84 -13.31
N ILE A 303 -8.97 -11.15 -13.09
CA ILE A 303 -9.45 -10.08 -13.95
C ILE A 303 -9.80 -8.91 -13.03
N SER A 304 -9.31 -7.71 -13.36
CA SER A 304 -9.53 -6.53 -12.53
C SER A 304 -9.85 -5.29 -13.38
N TYR A 305 -10.45 -4.28 -12.75
CA TYR A 305 -10.65 -2.96 -13.33
C TYR A 305 -10.36 -1.90 -12.29
N LEU A 306 -9.57 -0.90 -12.67
CA LEU A 306 -9.15 0.18 -11.81
C LEU A 306 -9.39 1.52 -12.50
N GLN A 307 -9.94 2.47 -11.74
CA GLN A 307 -10.18 3.82 -12.22
C GLN A 307 -9.97 4.84 -11.10
N SER A 308 -9.28 5.93 -11.41
CA SER A 308 -9.25 7.15 -10.62
C SER A 308 -9.68 8.31 -11.49
N LYS A 309 -10.81 8.93 -11.14
CA LYS A 309 -11.32 10.10 -11.83
C LYS A 309 -11.00 11.36 -11.05
N GLY A 310 -10.06 12.14 -11.54
CA GLY A 310 -9.74 13.48 -11.08
C GLY A 310 -10.86 14.46 -11.38
N LYS A 311 -11.16 15.30 -10.41
CA LYS A 311 -12.20 16.34 -10.44
C LYS A 311 -11.57 17.67 -10.08
N ASP A 312 -11.91 18.69 -10.87
CA ASP A 312 -11.43 20.06 -10.67
C ASP A 312 -9.90 20.12 -10.51
N LEU A 313 -9.11 19.65 -11.49
CA LEU A 313 -7.65 19.45 -11.35
C LEU A 313 -6.80 20.74 -11.21
N GLY A 314 -7.44 21.91 -11.06
CA GLY A 314 -6.76 23.20 -10.98
C GLY A 314 -6.30 23.70 -12.35
N ASN A 315 -5.76 24.93 -12.41
CA ASN A 315 -5.15 25.52 -13.61
C ASN A 315 -6.01 25.48 -14.90
N GLY A 316 -7.34 25.52 -14.76
CA GLY A 316 -8.27 25.48 -15.90
C GLY A 316 -8.45 24.10 -16.55
N GLN A 317 -7.99 23.04 -15.89
CA GLN A 317 -8.22 21.65 -16.31
C GLN A 317 -9.56 21.14 -15.76
N ASP A 318 -10.39 20.62 -16.67
CA ASP A 318 -11.64 19.93 -16.35
C ASP A 318 -11.39 18.53 -15.75
N ASP A 319 -12.46 17.80 -15.47
CA ASP A 319 -12.44 16.41 -15.05
C ASP A 319 -11.65 15.50 -16.02
N LYS A 320 -10.71 14.71 -15.49
CA LYS A 320 -9.93 13.72 -16.26
C LYS A 320 -9.82 12.40 -15.51
N ASP A 321 -9.81 11.30 -16.24
CA ASP A 321 -9.38 10.02 -15.69
C ASP A 321 -7.85 10.09 -15.50
N LEU A 322 -7.36 9.93 -14.26
CA LEU A 322 -5.94 9.95 -13.90
C LEU A 322 -5.32 8.56 -14.00
N VAL A 323 -6.13 7.55 -13.68
CA VAL A 323 -5.83 6.12 -13.83
C VAL A 323 -7.07 5.48 -14.44
N LYS A 324 -6.91 4.64 -15.45
CA LYS A 324 -8.01 3.85 -15.99
C LYS A 324 -7.47 2.68 -16.79
N TYR A 325 -7.66 1.46 -16.29
CA TYR A 325 -7.23 0.28 -17.01
C TYR A 325 -8.06 -0.95 -16.64
N ALA A 326 -8.14 -1.88 -17.58
CA ALA A 326 -8.52 -3.25 -17.30
C ALA A 326 -7.25 -4.08 -17.14
N ASP A 327 -7.32 -5.10 -16.30
CA ASP A 327 -6.21 -6.00 -16.03
C ASP A 327 -6.66 -7.45 -16.22
N VAL A 328 -5.80 -8.24 -16.86
CA VAL A 328 -5.98 -9.69 -16.97
C VAL A 328 -4.64 -10.39 -16.79
N GLY A 329 -4.61 -11.31 -15.83
CA GLY A 329 -3.38 -11.99 -15.48
C GLY A 329 -3.61 -13.36 -14.87
N ALA A 330 -2.53 -14.08 -14.64
CA ALA A 330 -2.55 -15.34 -13.92
C ALA A 330 -1.24 -15.61 -13.21
N THR A 331 -1.34 -16.06 -11.96
CA THR A 331 -0.22 -16.55 -11.18
C THR A 331 -0.28 -18.08 -11.09
N TYR A 332 0.83 -18.75 -11.38
CA TYR A 332 0.99 -20.18 -11.17
C TYR A 332 1.91 -20.44 -9.97
N TYR A 333 1.35 -21.01 -8.91
CA TYR A 333 2.09 -21.40 -7.70
C TYR A 333 2.61 -22.83 -7.85
N PHE A 334 3.92 -22.99 -8.06
CA PHE A 334 4.55 -24.32 -8.06
C PHE A 334 4.49 -24.95 -6.66
N ASN A 335 4.73 -24.12 -5.66
CA ASN A 335 4.58 -24.41 -4.24
C ASN A 335 4.59 -23.07 -3.48
N LYS A 336 4.61 -23.12 -2.15
CA LYS A 336 4.63 -21.94 -1.28
C LYS A 336 5.86 -21.02 -1.48
N ASN A 337 6.96 -21.52 -2.05
CA ASN A 337 8.25 -20.82 -2.16
C ASN A 337 8.61 -20.43 -3.59
N MET A 338 7.84 -20.85 -4.59
CA MET A 338 8.15 -20.59 -6.00
C MET A 338 6.86 -20.38 -6.80
N SER A 339 6.78 -19.27 -7.53
CA SER A 339 5.67 -18.95 -8.43
C SER A 339 6.17 -18.27 -9.71
N THR A 340 5.33 -18.26 -10.73
CA THR A 340 5.52 -17.44 -11.93
C THR A 340 4.20 -16.80 -12.29
N TYR A 341 4.22 -15.65 -12.95
CA TYR A 341 3.01 -14.96 -13.35
C TYR A 341 3.17 -14.25 -14.70
N VAL A 342 2.02 -13.99 -15.31
CA VAL A 342 1.84 -13.03 -16.39
C VAL A 342 0.74 -12.07 -15.98
N ASP A 343 0.93 -10.79 -16.26
CA ASP A 343 -0.07 -9.75 -16.01
C ASP A 343 -0.15 -8.82 -17.21
N TYR A 344 -1.35 -8.42 -17.61
CA TYR A 344 -1.55 -7.53 -18.76
C TYR A 344 -2.46 -6.36 -18.38
N LYS A 345 -1.81 -5.21 -18.19
CA LYS A 345 -2.45 -3.91 -18.03
C LYS A 345 -2.84 -3.36 -19.40
N ILE A 346 -4.15 -3.36 -19.66
CA ILE A 346 -4.77 -2.77 -20.85
C ILE A 346 -5.20 -1.35 -20.49
N ASN A 347 -4.38 -0.37 -20.87
CA ASN A 347 -4.59 1.01 -20.51
C ASN A 347 -5.73 1.61 -21.34
N LEU A 348 -6.69 2.24 -20.65
CA LEU A 348 -7.93 2.75 -21.24
C LEU A 348 -7.96 4.28 -21.27
N LEU A 349 -6.83 4.92 -20.94
CA LEU A 349 -6.64 6.35 -21.12
C LEU A 349 -6.47 6.68 -22.61
N ASP A 350 -6.94 7.86 -23.01
CA ASP A 350 -6.95 8.28 -24.41
C ASP A 350 -5.60 8.89 -24.80
N GLU A 351 -4.77 8.16 -25.54
CA GLU A 351 -3.43 8.60 -25.99
C GLU A 351 -3.45 9.88 -26.82
N ASP A 352 -4.57 10.18 -27.51
CA ASP A 352 -4.74 11.38 -28.33
C ASP A 352 -5.04 12.64 -27.48
N ASP A 353 -5.38 12.47 -26.20
CA ASP A 353 -5.62 13.59 -25.29
C ASP A 353 -4.31 14.15 -24.75
N SER A 354 -3.98 15.35 -25.20
CA SER A 354 -2.77 16.08 -24.80
C SER A 354 -2.58 16.23 -23.28
N PHE A 355 -3.65 16.12 -22.47
CA PHE A 355 -3.55 16.14 -21.01
C PHE A 355 -2.57 15.10 -20.49
N TYR A 356 -2.61 13.87 -20.99
CA TYR A 356 -1.78 12.77 -20.47
C TYR A 356 -0.30 13.03 -20.75
N LYS A 357 0.03 13.33 -22.01
CA LYS A 357 1.38 13.69 -22.43
C LYS A 357 1.93 14.92 -21.70
N ASN A 358 1.11 15.94 -21.49
CA ASN A 358 1.54 17.17 -20.81
C ASN A 358 1.81 16.97 -19.31
N ASN A 359 1.28 15.91 -18.71
CA ASN A 359 1.50 15.57 -17.30
C ASN A 359 2.38 14.33 -17.11
N GLY A 360 2.91 13.71 -18.16
CA GLY A 360 3.73 12.49 -18.06
C GLY A 360 2.95 11.25 -17.60
N ILE A 361 1.63 11.21 -17.83
CA ILE A 361 0.81 10.05 -17.50
C ILE A 361 0.88 9.07 -18.66
N GLY A 362 1.40 7.87 -18.42
CA GLY A 362 1.50 6.81 -19.42
C GLY A 362 0.13 6.33 -19.89
N THR A 363 -0.05 6.25 -21.20
CA THR A 363 -1.28 5.75 -21.87
C THR A 363 -1.08 4.39 -22.51
N ASP A 364 0.16 3.89 -22.50
CA ASP A 364 0.51 2.62 -23.12
C ASP A 364 0.12 1.43 -22.25
N ASP A 365 -0.09 0.32 -22.95
CA ASP A 365 -0.27 -1.02 -22.41
C ASP A 365 1.04 -1.56 -21.81
N ILE A 366 0.94 -2.45 -20.82
CA ILE A 366 2.10 -3.12 -20.22
C ILE A 366 1.81 -4.60 -19.98
N VAL A 367 2.66 -5.48 -20.50
CA VAL A 367 2.69 -6.90 -20.14
C VAL A 367 3.84 -7.16 -19.18
N ALA A 368 3.55 -7.73 -18.01
CA ALA A 368 4.55 -8.17 -17.04
C ALA A 368 4.72 -9.69 -17.10
N LEU A 369 5.98 -10.15 -17.04
CA LEU A 369 6.34 -11.56 -16.85
C LEU A 369 7.28 -11.70 -15.67
N GLY A 370 6.89 -12.50 -14.69
CA GLY A 370 7.65 -12.68 -13.45
C GLY A 370 7.91 -14.13 -13.07
N LEU A 371 9.05 -14.36 -12.43
CA LEU A 371 9.42 -15.61 -11.77
C LEU A 371 9.92 -15.28 -10.35
N VAL A 372 9.20 -15.77 -9.35
CA VAL A 372 9.42 -15.40 -7.95
C VAL A 372 9.90 -16.60 -7.16
N TYR A 373 11.04 -16.43 -6.50
CA TYR A 373 11.45 -17.27 -5.37
C TYR A 373 11.21 -16.51 -4.07
N GLN A 374 10.62 -17.15 -3.07
CA GLN A 374 10.31 -16.55 -1.77
C GLN A 374 10.54 -17.51 -0.61
N PHE A 375 10.90 -16.99 0.55
CA PHE A 375 11.31 -17.76 1.73
C PHE A 375 10.95 -17.10 3.07
#